data_AF-A0A3A9F8F7-F1
#
_entry.id   AF-A0A3A9F8F7-F1
#
_cell.length_a   1.000
_cell.length_b   1.000
_cell.length_c   1.000
_cell.angle_alpha   90.00
_cell.angle_beta   90.00
_cell.angle_gamma   90.00
#
_symmetry.space_group_name_H-M   'P 1'
#
loop_
_entity.id
_entity.type
_entity.pdbx_description
1 polymer ?
#
loop_
_entity_poly.entity_id
_entity_poly.type
_entity_poly.pdbx_seq_one_letter_code
_entity_poly.pdbx_strand_id
1 'polypeptide(L)'
;THQCMLSVRENLLKLYGSAADEAIIDQVLRHGTASISERYLSAIQSTARDYVGGIFRRLREHEYDPELMKLYVVGGGGCLIKNFGEFDAGRVVINEDICATAKGYEYLAHLRARKGGMV
;
A
#
# COMPACT_ATOMS: atom_id res chain seq x y z
N THR A 1 -4.49 -3.71 1.34
CA THR A 1 -5.57 -2.70 1.23
C THR A 1 -6.79 -3.09 2.07
N HIS A 2 -7.33 -4.32 1.94
CA HIS A 2 -8.54 -4.74 2.69
C HIS A 2 -8.47 -4.51 4.20
N GLN A 3 -7.36 -4.87 4.86
CA GLN A 3 -7.20 -4.65 6.31
C GLN A 3 -7.25 -3.17 6.71
N CYS A 4 -6.61 -2.29 5.92
CA CYS A 4 -6.70 -0.85 6.14
C CYS A 4 -8.14 -0.33 6.02
N MET A 5 -8.90 -0.85 5.05
CA MET A 5 -10.29 -0.49 4.82
C MET A 5 -11.19 -0.94 5.99
N LEU A 6 -10.97 -2.13 6.54
CA LEU A 6 -11.65 -2.58 7.76
C LEU A 6 -11.34 -1.67 8.95
N SER A 7 -10.06 -1.35 9.18
CA SER A 7 -9.65 -0.45 10.27
C SER A 7 -10.28 0.94 10.13
N VAL A 8 -10.35 1.49 8.91
CA VAL A 8 -11.03 2.76 8.65
C VAL A 8 -12.51 2.66 8.98
N ARG A 9 -13.20 1.60 8.52
CA ARG A 9 -14.64 1.41 8.77
C ARG A 9 -14.94 1.32 10.27
N GLU A 10 -14.16 0.55 11.01
CA GLU A 10 -14.30 0.46 12.47
C GLU A 10 -14.06 1.80 13.14
N ASN A 11 -13.04 2.56 12.72
CA ASN A 11 -12.75 3.86 13.31
C ASN A 11 -13.88 4.88 13.04
N LEU A 12 -14.40 4.91 11.81
CA LEU A 12 -15.52 5.79 11.46
C LEU A 12 -16.79 5.43 12.22
N LEU A 13 -17.05 4.13 12.43
CA LEU A 13 -18.17 3.68 13.25
C LEU A 13 -18.01 4.11 14.71
N LYS A 14 -16.80 3.98 15.27
CA LYS A 14 -16.49 4.42 16.65
C LYS A 14 -16.64 5.93 16.85
N LEU A 15 -16.19 6.73 15.89
CA LEU A 15 -16.20 8.19 16.01
C LEU A 15 -17.56 8.82 15.70
N TYR A 16 -18.28 8.29 14.71
CA TYR A 16 -19.44 8.97 14.14
C TYR A 16 -20.73 8.13 14.16
N GLY A 17 -20.66 6.85 14.57
CA GLY A 17 -21.81 5.95 14.56
C GLY A 17 -22.40 5.67 13.16
N SER A 18 -21.69 6.05 12.10
CA SER A 18 -22.16 5.97 10.72
C SER A 18 -21.26 5.07 9.86
N ALA A 19 -21.86 4.17 9.10
CA ALA A 19 -21.14 3.44 8.05
C ALA A 19 -20.90 4.37 6.86
N ALA A 20 -19.64 4.60 6.51
CA ALA A 20 -19.27 5.31 5.28
C ALA A 20 -19.26 4.34 4.09
N ASP A 21 -19.61 4.86 2.92
CA ASP A 21 -19.55 4.12 1.66
C ASP A 21 -18.11 3.63 1.38
N GLU A 22 -17.99 2.36 1.06
CA GLU A 22 -16.71 1.71 0.76
C GLU A 22 -16.04 2.32 -0.48
N ALA A 23 -16.83 2.79 -1.46
CA ALA A 23 -16.30 3.46 -2.65
C ALA A 23 -15.61 4.79 -2.30
N ILE A 24 -16.18 5.54 -1.35
CA ILE A 24 -15.60 6.81 -0.88
C ILE A 24 -14.31 6.53 -0.10
N ILE A 25 -14.32 5.53 0.79
CA ILE A 25 -13.12 5.13 1.53
C ILE A 25 -12.03 4.70 0.54
N ASP A 26 -12.35 3.86 -0.43
CA ASP A 26 -11.41 3.39 -1.45
C ASP A 26 -10.85 4.55 -2.28
N GLN A 27 -11.67 5.54 -2.64
CA GLN A 27 -11.20 6.75 -3.32
C GLN A 27 -10.16 7.52 -2.49
N VAL A 28 -10.43 7.74 -1.20
CA VAL A 28 -9.46 8.39 -0.31
C VAL A 28 -8.18 7.55 -0.20
N LEU A 29 -8.30 6.23 -0.02
CA LEU A 29 -7.14 5.35 0.12
C LEU A 29 -6.27 5.32 -1.15
N ARG A 30 -6.88 5.35 -2.34
CA ARG A 30 -6.18 5.32 -3.63
C ARG A 30 -5.57 6.65 -4.03
N HIS A 31 -6.25 7.77 -3.75
CA HIS A 31 -5.87 9.08 -4.25
C HIS A 31 -5.39 10.06 -3.17
N GLY A 32 -5.45 9.66 -1.90
CA GLY A 32 -5.13 10.51 -0.76
C GLY A 32 -6.25 11.48 -0.36
N THR A 33 -7.27 11.67 -1.21
CA THR A 33 -8.34 12.65 -0.99
C THR A 33 -9.67 12.25 -1.65
N ALA A 34 -10.76 12.84 -1.19
CA ALA A 34 -12.10 12.74 -1.79
C ALA A 34 -12.92 13.99 -1.45
N SER A 35 -13.98 14.23 -2.23
CA SER A 35 -14.91 15.35 -2.03
C SER A 35 -15.92 15.04 -0.92
N ILE A 36 -15.44 14.97 0.33
CA ILE A 36 -16.25 14.73 1.53
C ILE A 36 -15.91 15.76 2.63
N SER A 37 -16.70 15.81 3.69
CA SER A 37 -16.38 16.73 4.79
C SER A 37 -15.04 16.40 5.46
N GLU A 38 -14.34 17.45 5.85
CA GLU A 38 -12.98 17.40 6.37
C GLU A 38 -12.83 16.44 7.56
N ARG A 39 -13.84 16.36 8.45
CA ARG A 39 -13.85 15.43 9.58
C ARG A 39 -13.76 13.95 9.19
N TYR A 40 -14.42 13.54 8.09
CA TYR A 40 -14.32 12.15 7.62
C TYR A 40 -13.01 11.93 6.88
N LEU A 41 -12.62 12.91 6.04
CA LEU A 41 -11.36 12.83 5.30
C LEU A 41 -10.17 12.68 6.25
N SER A 42 -10.05 13.55 7.24
CA SER A 42 -9.00 13.52 8.25
C SER A 42 -8.98 12.21 9.04
N ALA A 43 -10.15 11.70 9.47
CA ALA A 43 -10.24 10.41 10.16
C ALA A 43 -9.74 9.24 9.29
N ILE A 44 -10.12 9.19 8.01
CA ILE A 44 -9.66 8.15 7.07
C ILE A 44 -8.15 8.26 6.86
N GLN A 45 -7.65 9.46 6.57
CA GLN A 45 -6.23 9.69 6.34
C GLN A 45 -5.39 9.34 7.58
N SER A 46 -5.85 9.71 8.78
CA SER A 46 -5.15 9.36 10.03
C SER A 46 -5.05 7.84 10.20
N THR A 47 -6.16 7.12 10.04
CA THR A 47 -6.14 5.65 10.16
C THR A 47 -5.27 5.01 9.07
N ALA A 48 -5.25 5.55 7.86
CA ALA A 48 -4.39 5.08 6.79
C ALA A 48 -2.89 5.32 7.08
N ARG A 49 -2.53 6.49 7.64
CA ARG A 49 -1.17 6.79 8.10
C ARG A 49 -0.74 5.84 9.20
N ASP A 50 -1.60 5.59 10.20
CA ASP A 50 -1.31 4.63 11.28
C ASP A 50 -1.08 3.22 10.74
N TYR A 51 -1.91 2.79 9.78
CA TYR A 51 -1.77 1.50 9.13
C TYR A 51 -0.44 1.38 8.38
N VAL A 52 -0.06 2.39 7.59
CA VAL A 52 1.21 2.40 6.87
C VAL A 52 2.41 2.50 7.82
N GLY A 53 2.31 3.29 8.89
CA GLY A 53 3.30 3.33 9.96
C GLY A 53 3.50 1.95 10.61
N GLY A 54 2.42 1.20 10.80
CA GLY A 54 2.46 -0.20 11.21
C GLY A 54 3.23 -1.10 10.24
N ILE A 55 3.07 -0.93 8.92
CA ILE A 55 3.84 -1.66 7.90
C ILE A 55 5.33 -1.35 8.05
N PHE A 56 5.72 -0.08 8.10
CA PHE A 56 7.14 0.29 8.25
C PHE A 56 7.73 -0.17 9.58
N ARG A 57 6.93 -0.19 10.66
CA ARG A 57 7.36 -0.79 11.93
C ARG A 57 7.65 -2.28 11.77
N ARG A 58 6.76 -3.05 11.13
CA ARG A 58 7.00 -4.47 10.85
C ARG A 58 8.24 -4.68 9.98
N LEU A 59 8.46 -3.85 8.97
CA LEU A 59 9.67 -3.92 8.16
C LEU A 59 10.93 -3.77 9.02
N ARG A 60 10.97 -2.77 9.91
CA ARG A 60 12.10 -2.58 10.85
C ARG A 60 12.26 -3.74 11.84
N GLU A 61 11.16 -4.31 12.33
CA GLU A 61 11.18 -5.53 13.17
C GLU A 61 11.80 -6.72 12.42
N HIS A 62 11.75 -6.71 11.09
CA HIS A 62 12.38 -7.70 10.20
C HIS A 62 13.68 -7.18 9.55
N GLU A 63 14.44 -6.37 10.30
CA GLU A 63 15.82 -5.95 9.94
C GLU A 63 15.91 -5.03 8.71
N TYR A 64 14.80 -4.47 8.22
CA TYR A 64 14.86 -3.40 7.23
C TYR A 64 15.47 -2.14 7.86
N ASP A 65 16.64 -1.74 7.33
CA ASP A 65 17.30 -0.49 7.66
C ASP A 65 17.33 0.43 6.42
N PRO A 66 16.65 1.59 6.45
CA PRO A 66 16.64 2.52 5.32
C PRO A 66 18.01 3.12 5.02
N GLU A 67 18.99 3.14 5.94
CA GLU A 67 20.36 3.61 5.67
C GLU A 67 21.16 2.56 4.89
N LEU A 68 20.90 1.28 5.12
CA LEU A 68 21.63 0.16 4.51
C LEU A 68 20.94 -0.41 3.26
N MET A 69 19.60 -0.33 3.18
CA MET A 69 18.80 -0.98 2.14
C MET A 69 17.90 -0.02 1.37
N LYS A 70 17.61 -0.37 0.10
CA LYS A 70 16.51 0.21 -0.68
C LYS A 70 15.28 -0.68 -0.57
N LEU A 71 14.12 -0.06 -0.38
CA LEU A 71 12.83 -0.76 -0.36
C LEU A 71 12.16 -0.70 -1.72
N TYR A 72 11.82 -1.86 -2.29
CA TYR A 72 11.01 -1.96 -3.49
C TYR A 72 9.61 -2.42 -3.13
N VAL A 73 8.62 -1.56 -3.35
CA VAL A 73 7.22 -1.85 -3.13
C VAL A 73 6.56 -2.18 -4.46
N VAL A 74 5.87 -3.30 -4.54
CA VAL A 74 5.15 -3.75 -5.74
C VAL A 74 3.71 -4.10 -5.42
N GLY A 75 2.85 -4.12 -6.44
CA GLY A 75 1.46 -4.52 -6.33
C GLY A 75 0.50 -3.42 -5.86
N GLY A 76 -0.80 -3.74 -5.82
CA GLY A 76 -1.85 -2.74 -5.61
C GLY A 76 -1.86 -2.04 -4.24
N GLY A 77 -1.12 -2.56 -3.26
CA GLY A 77 -0.94 -1.91 -1.96
C GLY A 77 0.01 -0.71 -2.00
N GLY A 78 0.77 -0.52 -3.07
CA GLY A 78 1.74 0.55 -3.20
C GLY A 78 1.14 1.96 -3.11
N CYS A 79 -0.12 2.14 -3.52
CA CYS A 79 -0.80 3.44 -3.42
C CYS A 79 -0.98 3.93 -1.98
N LEU A 80 -1.22 3.02 -1.03
CA LEU A 80 -1.34 3.36 0.39
C LEU A 80 -0.01 3.91 0.92
N ILE A 81 1.09 3.23 0.60
CA ILE A 81 2.43 3.65 0.99
C ILE A 81 2.74 4.99 0.33
N LYS A 82 2.47 5.14 -0.97
CA LYS A 82 2.68 6.41 -1.70
C LYS A 82 1.95 7.60 -1.07
N ASN A 83 0.71 7.41 -0.66
CA ASN A 83 -0.15 8.51 -0.22
C ASN A 83 -0.03 8.83 1.28
N PHE A 84 0.30 7.83 2.11
CA PHE A 84 0.24 7.96 3.57
C PHE A 84 1.50 7.51 4.30
N GLY A 85 2.53 7.06 3.57
CA GLY A 85 3.80 6.67 4.17
C GLY A 85 4.72 7.85 4.42
N GLU A 86 5.43 7.76 5.53
CA GLU A 86 6.52 8.67 5.88
C GLU A 86 7.85 7.92 5.71
N PHE A 87 8.55 8.23 4.63
CA PHE A 87 9.82 7.59 4.28
C PHE A 87 10.66 8.49 3.37
N ASP A 88 11.96 8.19 3.27
CA ASP A 88 12.85 8.84 2.32
C ASP A 88 12.55 8.36 0.89
N ALA A 89 12.10 9.28 0.03
CA ALA A 89 11.79 9.01 -1.38
C ALA A 89 13.02 8.57 -2.20
N GLY A 90 14.24 8.86 -1.75
CA GLY A 90 15.48 8.36 -2.37
C GLY A 90 15.77 6.88 -2.06
N ARG A 91 15.11 6.31 -1.05
CA ARG A 91 15.34 4.94 -0.56
C ARG A 91 14.18 3.99 -0.85
N VAL A 92 13.00 4.51 -1.18
CA VAL A 92 11.82 3.70 -1.48
C VAL A 92 11.41 3.87 -2.94
N VAL A 93 11.31 2.76 -3.66
CA VAL A 93 10.82 2.70 -5.04
C VAL A 93 9.47 2.01 -5.05
N ILE A 94 8.43 2.71 -5.51
CA ILE A 94 7.09 2.15 -5.66
C ILE A 94 6.86 1.83 -7.14
N ASN A 95 6.74 0.56 -7.46
CA ASN A 95 6.44 0.10 -8.81
C ASN A 95 4.91 0.06 -9.01
N GLU A 96 4.41 0.95 -9.86
CA GLU A 96 2.99 1.07 -10.18
C GLU A 96 2.50 0.06 -11.23
N ASP A 97 3.42 -0.70 -11.83
CA ASP A 97 3.06 -1.80 -12.72
C ASP A 97 2.49 -2.96 -11.92
N ILE A 98 1.16 -3.07 -11.90
CA ILE A 98 0.41 -4.15 -11.23
C ILE A 98 0.88 -5.53 -11.73
N CYS A 99 1.39 -5.60 -12.97
CA CYS A 99 1.86 -6.84 -13.58
C CYS A 99 3.36 -7.08 -13.36
N ALA A 100 4.07 -6.28 -12.55
CA ALA A 100 5.52 -6.41 -12.33
C ALA A 100 5.94 -7.85 -11.98
N THR A 101 5.20 -8.50 -11.07
CA THR A 101 5.46 -9.90 -10.68
C THR A 101 5.19 -10.87 -11.83
N ALA A 102 4.10 -10.66 -12.58
CA ALA A 102 3.74 -11.52 -13.72
C ALA A 102 4.79 -11.43 -14.85
N LYS A 103 5.25 -10.22 -15.16
CA LYS A 103 6.36 -9.98 -16.12
C LYS A 103 7.65 -10.66 -15.65
N GLY A 104 7.92 -10.64 -14.35
CA GLY A 104 9.03 -11.39 -13.75
C GLY A 104 8.92 -12.89 -14.00
N TYR A 105 7.74 -13.48 -13.80
CA TYR A 105 7.50 -14.90 -14.09
C TYR A 105 7.63 -15.24 -15.57
N GLU A 106 7.05 -14.43 -16.45
CA GLU A 106 7.18 -14.58 -17.90
C GLU A 106 8.65 -14.54 -18.35
N TYR A 107 9.42 -13.59 -17.82
CA TYR A 107 10.85 -13.49 -18.09
C TYR A 107 11.62 -14.75 -17.64
N LEU A 108 11.37 -15.22 -16.42
CA LEU A 108 12.00 -16.44 -15.91
C LEU A 108 11.62 -17.68 -16.72
N ALA A 109 10.37 -17.78 -17.16
CA ALA A 109 9.91 -18.86 -18.03
C ALA A 109 10.62 -18.83 -19.39
N HIS A 110 10.78 -17.65 -20.01
CA HIS A 110 11.54 -17.50 -21.25
C HIS A 110 13.02 -17.87 -21.09
N LEU A 111 13.66 -17.49 -19.99
CA LEU A 111 15.04 -17.89 -19.71
C LEU A 111 15.17 -19.41 -19.57
N ARG A 112 14.21 -20.06 -18.91
CA ARG A 112 14.19 -21.53 -18.75
C ARG A 112 14.01 -22.25 -20.09
N ALA A 113 13.09 -21.78 -20.92
CA ALA A 113 12.87 -22.34 -22.25
C ALA A 113 14.12 -22.20 -23.15
N ARG A 114 14.81 -21.06 -23.08
CA ARG A 114 16.07 -20.82 -23.83
C ARG A 114 17.23 -21.70 -23.40
N LYS A 115 17.27 -22.12 -22.13
CA LYS A 115 18.30 -23.03 -21.59
C LYS A 115 18.01 -24.52 -21.86
N GLY A 116 17.00 -24.84 -22.67
CA GLY A 116 16.63 -26.22 -23.01
C GLY A 116 15.83 -26.95 -21.93
N GLY A 117 15.33 -26.24 -20.92
CA GLY A 117 14.47 -26.84 -19.90
C GLY A 117 13.11 -27.15 -20.48
N MET A 118 12.88 -28.41 -20.86
CA MET A 118 11.56 -28.95 -21.19
C MET A 118 10.57 -28.67 -20.05
N VAL A 119 9.35 -28.28 -20.43
CA VAL A 119 8.18 -28.24 -19.54
C VAL A 119 7.70 -29.64 -19.22
#